data_AF-R2QL10-F1
#
_entry.id   AF-R2QL10-F1
#
_cell.length_a   1.000
_cell.length_b   1.000
_cell.length_c   1.000
_cell.angle_alpha   90.00
_cell.angle_beta   90.00
_cell.angle_gamma   90.00
#
_symmetry.space_group_name_H-M   'P 1'
#
loop_
_entity.id
_entity.type
_entity.pdbx_description
1 polymer ?
#
loop_
_entity_poly.entity_id
_entity_poly.type
_entity_poly.pdbx_seq_one_letter_code
_entity_poly.pdbx_strand_id
1 'polypeptide(L)'
;MKKLFLLVIPVILLAACGSSTDSASQKNEQSASSSSSAPITNNSSTKTLTGRLTVGKDGDLEPGTYDLKAVDDGYGTVTARTSDDKPILREHMASLKGKENYKKNYVKDGDDDSDLYHESVTGMVVKEGDTVRVSKVSVEFTKVD
;
A
#
# COMPACT_ATOMS: atom_id res chain seq x y z
N MET A 1 -21.81 -65.94 -29.93
CA MET A 1 -20.38 -66.29 -30.07
C MET A 1 -19.58 -65.00 -29.88
N LYS A 2 -18.88 -64.85 -28.75
CA LYS A 2 -17.40 -64.86 -28.66
C LYS A 2 -16.72 -63.90 -29.65
N LYS A 3 -16.36 -62.69 -29.19
CA LYS A 3 -14.99 -62.33 -28.78
C LYS A 3 -14.85 -60.81 -28.62
N LEU A 4 -14.60 -60.43 -27.36
CA LEU A 4 -13.98 -59.16 -26.97
C LEU A 4 -12.55 -59.19 -27.52
N PHE A 5 -12.19 -58.23 -28.37
CA PHE A 5 -10.80 -57.98 -28.73
C PHE A 5 -10.40 -56.62 -28.15
N LEU A 6 -9.81 -56.66 -26.96
CA LEU A 6 -8.90 -55.62 -26.50
C LEU A 6 -7.68 -55.69 -27.41
N LEU A 7 -7.38 -54.60 -28.13
CA LEU A 7 -6.08 -54.43 -28.76
C LEU A 7 -5.33 -53.32 -28.02
N VAL A 8 -4.21 -53.71 -27.42
CA VAL A 8 -3.28 -52.87 -26.68
C VAL A 8 -2.24 -52.32 -27.66
N ILE A 9 -2.30 -51.00 -27.88
CA ILE A 9 -1.26 -49.96 -28.03
C ILE A 9 0.14 -50.38 -28.54
N PRO A 10 0.73 -49.60 -29.47
CA PRO A 10 1.95 -48.88 -29.10
C PRO A 10 1.86 -47.37 -29.41
N VAL A 11 2.27 -46.59 -28.42
CA VAL A 11 2.59 -45.17 -28.54
C VAL A 11 3.87 -45.05 -29.37
N ILE A 12 3.84 -44.24 -30.43
CA ILE A 12 5.06 -43.70 -31.03
C ILE A 12 5.09 -42.20 -30.73
N LEU A 13 5.91 -41.84 -29.74
CA LEU A 13 6.44 -40.49 -29.58
C LEU A 13 7.33 -40.21 -30.81
N LEU A 14 7.08 -39.10 -31.51
CA LEU A 14 8.17 -38.31 -32.07
C LEU A 14 8.19 -36.95 -31.38
N ALA A 15 9.26 -36.75 -30.61
CA ALA A 15 9.67 -35.50 -30.04
C ALA A 15 10.06 -34.53 -31.17
N ALA A 16 9.50 -33.32 -31.14
CA ALA A 16 10.26 -32.14 -31.55
C ALA A 16 10.94 -31.61 -30.28
N CYS A 17 12.13 -32.15 -30.06
CA CYS A 17 13.13 -31.61 -29.16
C CYS A 17 13.74 -30.35 -29.82
N GLY A 18 13.95 -29.33 -29.00
CA GLY A 18 14.72 -28.11 -29.26
C GLY A 18 14.78 -27.37 -27.93
N SER A 19 15.28 -28.04 -26.89
CA SER A 19 16.66 -27.95 -26.37
C SER A 19 16.86 -26.67 -25.56
N SER A 20 16.59 -26.70 -24.25
CA SER A 20 17.53 -27.01 -23.14
C SER A 20 17.90 -25.67 -22.50
N THR A 21 17.70 -25.39 -21.22
CA THR A 21 18.09 -26.06 -19.95
C THR A 21 17.33 -25.30 -18.83
N ASP A 22 16.99 -25.79 -17.64
CA ASP A 22 17.42 -26.95 -16.88
C ASP A 22 16.44 -27.22 -15.73
N SER A 23 16.37 -28.48 -15.35
CA SER A 23 16.19 -29.05 -14.01
C SER A 23 14.97 -28.75 -13.12
N ALA A 24 14.26 -29.86 -12.90
CA ALA A 24 13.28 -30.21 -11.89
C ALA A 24 13.58 -29.80 -10.43
N SER A 25 12.51 -29.53 -9.65
CA SER A 25 12.09 -30.45 -8.57
C SER A 25 10.78 -30.03 -7.87
N GLN A 26 10.00 -31.07 -7.59
CA GLN A 26 8.93 -31.30 -6.61
C GLN A 26 8.51 -30.18 -5.63
N LYS A 27 7.18 -30.14 -5.44
CA LYS A 27 6.44 -30.39 -4.18
C LYS A 27 5.51 -29.25 -3.72
N ASN A 28 4.31 -29.70 -3.36
CA ASN A 28 3.34 -29.12 -2.43
C ASN A 28 2.47 -27.92 -2.85
N GLU A 29 1.17 -28.23 -2.88
CA GLU A 29 0.09 -27.60 -2.11
C GLU A 29 0.18 -26.08 -1.84
N GLN A 30 -0.92 -25.40 -2.16
CA GLN A 30 -1.77 -24.68 -1.20
C GLN A 30 -2.18 -23.30 -1.70
N SER A 31 -3.50 -23.11 -1.76
CA SER A 31 -4.20 -21.84 -1.83
C SER A 31 -3.57 -20.77 -0.94
N ALA A 32 -3.42 -19.54 -1.44
CA ALA A 32 -3.92 -18.34 -0.76
C ALA A 32 -3.67 -17.10 -1.62
N SER A 33 -4.74 -16.31 -1.72
CA SER A 33 -4.77 -14.89 -2.03
C SER A 33 -3.51 -14.13 -1.59
N SER A 34 -2.71 -13.66 -2.53
CA SER A 34 -1.61 -12.74 -2.28
C SER A 34 -2.16 -11.33 -2.02
N SER A 35 -2.47 -11.05 -0.75
CA SER A 35 -2.48 -9.69 -0.22
C SER A 35 -1.05 -9.16 -0.27
N SER A 36 -0.78 -8.16 -1.10
CA SER A 36 0.51 -7.49 -1.16
C SER A 36 0.71 -6.64 0.09
N SER A 37 1.27 -7.24 1.14
CA SER A 37 1.79 -6.53 2.30
C SER A 37 3.06 -5.81 1.86
N ALA A 38 3.03 -4.47 1.84
CA ALA A 38 4.23 -3.66 1.68
C ALA A 38 5.23 -3.97 2.82
N PRO A 39 6.54 -3.83 2.60
CA PRO A 39 7.54 -4.10 3.63
C PRO A 39 7.43 -3.07 4.77
N ILE A 40 7.21 -3.57 5.99
CA ILE A 40 7.22 -2.78 7.21
C ILE A 40 8.67 -2.64 7.68
N THR A 41 9.25 -1.45 7.52
CA THR A 41 10.54 -1.11 8.15
C THR A 41 10.27 -0.53 9.54
N ASN A 42 10.44 -1.35 10.59
CA ASN A 42 10.25 -0.94 11.98
C ASN A 42 11.51 -0.25 12.54
N ASN A 43 11.60 1.07 12.40
CA ASN A 43 12.19 1.89 13.46
C ASN A 43 11.04 2.28 14.39
N SER A 44 11.16 2.01 15.69
CA SER A 44 10.02 1.87 16.62
C SER A 44 9.09 3.09 16.78
N SER A 45 9.48 4.27 16.30
CA SER A 45 8.69 5.51 16.38
C SER A 45 8.08 5.96 15.04
N THR A 46 8.40 5.29 13.93
CA THR A 46 8.03 5.75 12.58
C THR A 46 7.27 4.67 11.81
N LYS A 47 6.14 5.04 11.18
CA LYS A 47 5.29 4.14 10.37
C LYS A 47 4.84 4.83 9.09
N THR A 48 4.96 4.18 7.93
CA THR A 48 4.37 4.69 6.67
C THR A 48 3.01 4.03 6.43
N LEU A 49 1.95 4.83 6.32
CA LEU A 49 0.56 4.35 6.27
C LEU A 49 -0.25 5.06 5.18
N THR A 50 -1.23 4.33 4.62
CA THR A 50 -2.27 4.82 3.70
C THR A 50 -3.58 4.14 4.06
N GLY A 51 -4.72 4.82 3.89
CA GLY A 51 -6.05 4.24 4.13
C GLY A 51 -6.71 4.75 5.41
N ARG A 52 -7.62 3.94 5.97
CA ARG A 52 -8.29 4.24 7.24
C ARG A 52 -7.50 3.60 8.37
N LEU A 53 -7.12 4.42 9.35
CA LEU A 53 -6.30 4.05 10.49
C LEU A 53 -7.12 4.23 11.78
N THR A 54 -7.08 3.24 12.66
CA THR A 54 -7.67 3.32 14.00
C THR A 54 -6.61 3.69 15.02
N VAL A 55 -6.97 4.56 15.97
CA VAL A 55 -6.07 4.97 17.05
C VAL A 55 -6.44 4.23 18.32
N GLY A 56 -5.49 3.43 18.83
CA GLY A 56 -5.65 2.78 20.11
C GLY A 56 -4.63 1.68 20.38
N LYS A 57 -4.78 1.02 21.54
CA LYS A 57 -3.84 -0.04 22.00
C LYS A 57 -3.64 -1.17 20.97
N ASP A 58 -4.70 -1.50 20.23
CA ASP A 58 -4.71 -2.54 19.19
C ASP A 58 -4.93 -1.93 17.79
N GLY A 59 -4.77 -0.62 17.64
CA GLY A 59 -4.96 0.11 16.40
C GLY A 59 -3.69 0.21 15.54
N ASP A 60 -3.81 0.91 14.42
CA ASP A 60 -2.68 1.20 13.52
C ASP A 60 -1.69 2.20 14.14
N LEU A 61 -2.21 3.10 14.98
CA LEU A 61 -1.48 4.14 15.69
C LEU A 61 -1.79 4.09 17.19
N GLU A 62 -0.77 4.29 18.01
CA GLU A 62 -0.99 4.54 19.44
C GLU A 62 -1.45 5.99 19.66
N PRO A 63 -2.19 6.30 20.74
CA PRO A 63 -2.46 7.67 21.14
C PRO A 63 -1.17 8.47 21.34
N GLY A 64 -1.16 9.74 20.93
CA GLY A 64 0.02 10.60 21.05
C GLY A 64 0.06 11.74 20.04
N THR A 65 1.22 12.38 19.95
CA THR A 65 1.51 13.47 19.00
C THR A 65 2.39 12.93 17.89
N TYR A 66 2.06 13.26 16.64
CA TYR A 66 2.77 12.80 15.47
C TYR A 66 3.15 13.94 14.54
N ASP A 67 4.35 13.85 14.00
CA ASP A 67 4.75 14.57 12.80
C ASP A 67 4.51 13.68 11.58
N LEU A 68 3.93 14.28 10.55
CA LEU A 68 3.54 13.63 9.31
C LEU A 68 4.44 14.13 8.20
N LYS A 69 4.85 13.21 7.33
CA LYS A 69 5.59 13.55 6.11
C LYS A 69 5.04 12.76 4.94
N ALA A 70 4.70 13.46 3.87
CA ALA A 70 4.30 12.81 2.63
C ALA A 70 5.51 12.11 1.98
N VAL A 71 5.34 10.86 1.60
CA VAL A 71 6.39 10.05 0.96
C VAL A 71 5.92 9.56 -0.41
N ASP A 72 6.81 8.87 -1.12
CA ASP A 72 6.63 8.38 -2.49
C ASP A 72 6.32 9.49 -3.50
N ASP A 73 5.37 9.28 -4.41
CA ASP A 73 4.99 10.18 -5.49
C ASP A 73 3.50 10.57 -5.45
N GLY A 74 2.85 10.33 -4.30
CA GLY A 74 1.42 10.56 -4.10
C GLY A 74 1.06 12.02 -3.77
N TYR A 75 -0.18 12.39 -4.11
CA TYR A 75 -0.85 13.62 -3.69
C TYR A 75 -2.25 13.25 -3.19
N GLY A 76 -2.60 13.75 -2.01
CA GLY A 76 -3.77 13.27 -1.31
C GLY A 76 -4.21 14.13 -0.14
N THR A 77 -5.12 13.58 0.66
CA THR A 77 -5.65 14.25 1.84
C THR A 77 -5.45 13.37 3.07
N VAL A 78 -5.01 13.99 4.16
CA VAL A 78 -5.00 13.42 5.49
C VAL A 78 -6.09 14.09 6.31
N THR A 79 -6.94 13.30 6.95
CA THR A 79 -8.00 13.79 7.83
C THR A 79 -7.99 13.00 9.12
N ALA A 80 -7.86 13.66 10.26
CA ALA A 80 -8.01 13.03 11.56
C ALA A 80 -9.34 13.50 12.18
N ARG A 81 -10.18 12.54 12.59
CA ARG A 81 -11.49 12.77 13.21
C ARG A 81 -11.48 12.30 14.65
N THR A 82 -12.00 13.15 15.53
CA THR A 82 -12.21 12.77 16.93
C THR A 82 -13.48 11.96 17.10
N SER A 83 -13.60 11.31 18.25
CA SER A 83 -14.84 10.68 18.74
C SER A 83 -16.08 11.59 18.71
N ASP A 84 -15.88 12.91 18.71
CA ASP A 84 -16.96 13.91 18.75
C ASP A 84 -17.37 14.39 17.33
N ASP A 85 -17.08 13.60 16.30
CA ASP A 85 -17.35 13.84 14.87
C ASP A 85 -16.73 15.10 14.26
N LYS A 86 -15.86 15.81 14.99
CA LYS A 86 -15.14 16.99 14.49
C LYS A 86 -13.76 16.60 13.98
N PRO A 87 -13.35 17.03 12.78
CA PRO A 87 -11.99 16.82 12.33
C PRO A 87 -11.03 17.76 13.09
N ILE A 88 -9.93 17.19 13.59
CA ILE A 88 -8.82 17.93 14.21
C ILE A 88 -7.71 18.25 13.21
N LEU A 89 -7.65 17.53 12.09
CA LEU A 89 -6.74 17.79 10.98
C LEU A 89 -7.48 17.55 9.67
N ARG A 90 -7.29 18.43 8.68
CA ARG A 90 -7.70 18.20 7.30
C ARG A 90 -6.72 18.89 6.36
N GLU A 91 -5.67 18.16 5.99
CA GLU A 91 -4.58 18.70 5.18
C GLU A 91 -4.46 17.98 3.85
N HIS A 92 -4.16 18.74 2.81
CA HIS A 92 -3.69 18.18 1.55
C HIS A 92 -2.19 17.94 1.66
N MET A 93 -1.76 16.72 1.39
CA MET A 93 -0.35 16.32 1.51
C MET A 93 0.18 15.77 0.20
N ALA A 94 1.41 16.16 -0.14
CA ALA A 94 2.14 15.65 -1.30
C ALA A 94 3.64 15.65 -1.01
N SER A 95 4.34 14.63 -1.49
CA SER A 95 5.80 14.67 -1.50
C SER A 95 6.32 15.62 -2.59
N LEU A 96 7.61 15.93 -2.59
CA LEU A 96 8.24 16.70 -3.69
C LEU A 96 7.99 16.05 -5.06
N LYS A 97 8.10 14.72 -5.16
CA LYS A 97 7.80 14.00 -6.41
C LYS A 97 6.30 14.02 -6.73
N GLY A 98 5.45 13.92 -5.70
CA GLY A 98 4.00 14.04 -5.84
C GLY A 98 3.56 15.41 -6.33
N LYS A 99 4.23 16.49 -5.89
CA LYS A 99 4.05 17.85 -6.41
C LYS A 99 4.33 17.90 -7.91
N GLU A 100 5.48 17.39 -8.33
CA GLU A 100 5.87 17.42 -9.75
C GLU A 100 4.85 16.67 -10.62
N ASN A 101 4.40 15.50 -10.15
CA ASN A 101 3.36 14.72 -10.82
C ASN A 101 2.01 15.44 -10.86
N TYR A 102 1.60 16.07 -9.75
CA TYR A 102 0.39 16.88 -9.68
C TYR A 102 0.46 18.04 -10.67
N LYS A 103 1.53 18.86 -10.63
CA LYS A 103 1.74 19.99 -11.53
C LYS A 103 1.68 19.58 -12.99
N LYS A 104 2.38 18.50 -13.36
CA LYS A 104 2.40 17.98 -14.73
C LYS A 104 1.01 17.56 -15.24
N ASN A 105 0.18 16.97 -14.38
CA ASN A 105 -1.10 16.39 -14.77
C ASN A 105 -2.28 17.37 -14.63
N TYR A 106 -2.20 18.35 -13.72
CA TYR A 106 -3.34 19.17 -13.30
C TYR A 106 -3.13 20.69 -13.42
N VAL A 107 -1.90 21.19 -13.63
CA VAL A 107 -1.60 22.64 -13.75
C VAL A 107 -1.49 23.08 -15.22
N LYS A 108 -2.21 22.41 -16.14
CA LYS A 108 -2.29 22.87 -17.54
C LYS A 108 -2.91 24.27 -17.69
N ASP A 109 -3.57 24.78 -16.66
CA ASP A 109 -4.32 26.04 -16.67
C ASP A 109 -3.63 27.20 -15.92
N GLY A 110 -2.31 27.16 -15.75
CA GLY A 110 -1.50 28.37 -15.52
C GLY A 110 -1.33 28.88 -14.09
N ASP A 111 -2.04 28.33 -13.10
CA ASP A 111 -1.85 28.69 -11.69
C ASP A 111 -0.98 27.65 -10.98
N ASP A 112 0.30 28.01 -10.79
CA ASP A 112 1.26 27.21 -10.05
C ASP A 112 1.07 27.42 -8.54
N ASP A 113 -0.06 26.96 -8.00
CA ASP A 113 -0.37 27.11 -6.58
C ASP A 113 0.48 26.13 -5.74
N SER A 114 1.68 26.57 -5.37
CA SER A 114 2.53 25.88 -4.39
C SER A 114 1.88 25.76 -3.01
N ASP A 115 0.85 26.57 -2.75
CA ASP A 115 0.21 26.72 -1.44
C ASP A 115 -0.93 25.72 -1.21
N LEU A 116 -1.25 24.87 -2.20
CA LEU A 116 -2.36 23.91 -2.13
C LEU A 116 -2.07 22.65 -1.30
N TYR A 117 -0.83 22.44 -0.86
CA TYR A 117 -0.48 21.22 -0.11
C TYR A 117 0.71 21.41 0.83
N HIS A 118 0.85 20.45 1.74
CA HIS A 118 1.93 20.35 2.71
C HIS A 118 2.79 19.11 2.46
N GLU A 119 4.11 19.28 2.44
CA GLU A 119 5.05 18.14 2.45
C GLU A 119 5.10 17.48 3.83
N SER A 120 4.91 18.28 4.88
CA SER A 120 4.92 17.85 6.26
C SER A 120 3.91 18.60 7.11
N VAL A 121 3.37 17.94 8.12
CA VAL A 121 2.50 18.52 9.14
C VAL A 121 3.07 18.14 10.50
N THR A 122 3.27 19.11 11.39
CA THR A 122 3.85 18.85 12.72
C THR A 122 2.77 18.87 13.79
N GLY A 123 2.92 18.02 14.82
CA GLY A 123 2.12 18.11 16.03
C GLY A 123 0.66 17.66 15.91
N MET A 124 0.36 16.70 15.03
CA MET A 124 -0.98 16.10 14.98
C MET A 124 -1.21 15.25 16.24
N VAL A 125 -2.11 15.70 17.10
CA VAL A 125 -2.49 14.98 18.33
C VAL A 125 -3.63 14.03 18.02
N VAL A 126 -3.49 12.75 18.34
CA VAL A 126 -4.56 11.74 18.22
C VAL A 126 -4.81 11.03 19.54
N LYS A 127 -6.07 10.72 19.82
CA LYS A 127 -6.54 10.08 21.06
C LYS A 127 -7.11 8.70 20.78
N GLU A 128 -7.18 7.88 21.83
CA GLU A 128 -7.85 6.58 21.78
C GLU A 128 -9.28 6.73 21.21
N GLY A 129 -9.62 5.91 20.21
CA GLY A 129 -10.93 5.94 19.55
C GLY A 129 -11.01 6.88 18.34
N ASP A 130 -9.99 7.71 18.09
CA ASP A 130 -9.94 8.54 16.90
C ASP A 130 -9.75 7.69 15.62
N THR A 131 -10.14 8.26 14.49
CA THR A 131 -9.87 7.67 13.16
C THR A 131 -9.07 8.66 12.32
N VAL A 132 -7.96 8.19 11.74
CA VAL A 132 -7.20 8.94 10.74
C VAL A 132 -7.47 8.34 9.37
N ARG A 133 -7.70 9.18 8.36
CA ARG A 133 -7.89 8.77 6.97
C ARG A 133 -6.84 9.43 6.10
N VAL A 134 -6.02 8.62 5.45
CA VAL A 134 -5.01 9.02 4.47
C VAL A 134 -5.47 8.52 3.10
N SER A 135 -5.70 9.43 2.15
CA SER A 135 -6.25 9.09 0.83
C SER A 135 -5.33 9.52 -0.29
N LYS A 136 -4.95 8.60 -1.19
CA LYS A 136 -4.15 8.84 -2.42
C LYS A 136 -2.70 9.34 -2.20
N VAL A 137 -2.19 9.27 -0.98
CA VAL A 137 -0.81 9.59 -0.61
C VAL A 137 -0.34 8.61 0.45
N SER A 138 0.94 8.27 0.44
CA SER A 138 1.61 7.57 1.55
C SER A 138 2.15 8.59 2.53
N VAL A 139 1.92 8.39 3.82
CA VAL A 139 2.39 9.31 4.86
C VAL A 139 3.18 8.55 5.91
N GLU A 140 4.38 9.05 6.16
CA GLU A 140 5.20 8.66 7.30
C GLU A 140 4.73 9.40 8.55
N PHE A 141 4.37 8.64 9.58
CA PHE A 141 3.99 9.12 10.91
C PHE A 141 5.16 8.88 11.85
N THR A 142 5.70 9.95 12.43
CA THR A 142 6.77 9.87 13.45
C THR A 142 6.23 10.37 14.77
N LYS A 143 6.24 9.51 15.80
CA LYS A 143 5.79 9.88 17.15
C LYS A 143 6.77 10.88 17.77
N VAL A 144 6.23 11.94 18.35
CA VAL A 144 6.99 12.97 19.08
C VAL A 144 6.81 12.72 20.58
N ASP A 145 7.92 12.70 21.32
CA ASP A 145 7.95 12.50 22.79
C ASP A 145 7.48 13.73 23.56
#